data_AF-A0A6A3M6A1-F1
#
_entry.id   AF-A0A6A3M6A1-F1
#
_cell.length_a   1.000
_cell.length_b   1.000
_cell.length_c   1.000
_cell.angle_alpha   90.00
_cell.angle_beta   90.00
_cell.angle_gamma   90.00
#
_symmetry.space_group_name_H-M   'P 1'
#
loop_
_entity.id
_entity.type
_entity.pdbx_description
1 polymer ?
#
loop_
_entity_poly.entity_id
_entity_poly.type
_entity_poly.pdbx_seq_one_letter_code
_entity_poly.pdbx_strand_id
1 'polypeptide(L)'
;MRVLLLSLSLLVAAVGASCSRDTTALTSDCSSQCYEGRPCIAFASGASCNATTFGTCVTDANSSSSSNSSGSGDSCAFECFTNGPNDFVANEAVQFSDYVFFIPYGSDQSKWEANWTSSQASTVDSQLATEVDETQFYPSESNLVLQNLEPLTFLTATTAAMFVGGTSVWGVRGKVSQVKLSAEFLSSNTQLKNITMVNLGFDVDPPQSTFPTTNIESFKMSNCLLSTYPADLEFMTSVVHIDFSQNYFKDYPVKFSHDTMETLNLSTNALTACSGSFPNLTNLDLSGNTLTEIPSNIFDMPKLKSLNLSDNSFTGVALTTDQVTFLQSLETFTIDTFGDVSSCSESAQVKISGVAVCTSTGSAGSSSGSGGGSSSNVGAIVGGIVGALVVLVLLGIAFFCYRRRKARGKGFGTATGFSDPSQGSARGGLSLWNDQELLSLQVNPDDIEDVRKLGTGAFGVVYLAKYRKNKLVACKRLKKGETTYENTQSFIAEIKLSASFILWPKLN
;
A
#
# COMPACT_ATOMS: atom_id res chain seq x y z
N MET A 1 8.66 -54.93 -8.06
CA MET A 1 9.13 -54.28 -9.31
C MET A 1 7.99 -53.45 -9.87
N ARG A 2 8.04 -52.14 -9.70
CA ARG A 2 7.11 -51.20 -10.37
C ARG A 2 7.94 -50.44 -11.39
N VAL A 3 7.57 -50.56 -12.66
CA VAL A 3 8.28 -50.00 -13.81
C VAL A 3 7.92 -48.52 -13.91
N LEU A 4 8.93 -47.66 -13.75
CA LEU A 4 8.86 -46.25 -14.13
C LEU A 4 8.86 -46.18 -15.66
N LEU A 5 7.79 -45.67 -16.26
CA LEU A 5 7.79 -45.21 -17.65
C LEU A 5 8.40 -43.80 -17.68
N LEU A 6 9.72 -43.72 -17.88
CA LEU A 6 10.36 -42.49 -18.32
C LEU A 6 10.00 -42.28 -19.80
N SER A 7 9.14 -41.30 -20.07
CA SER A 7 8.97 -40.74 -21.41
C SER A 7 10.23 -39.94 -21.73
N LEU A 8 11.20 -40.60 -22.34
CA LEU A 8 12.37 -39.94 -22.91
C LEU A 8 11.95 -39.27 -24.23
N SER A 9 11.60 -37.99 -24.16
CA SER A 9 11.37 -37.17 -25.35
C SER A 9 12.72 -37.01 -26.08
N LEU A 10 12.88 -37.69 -27.21
CA LEU A 10 13.99 -37.44 -28.13
C LEU A 10 13.91 -35.98 -28.59
N LEU A 11 14.90 -35.17 -28.21
CA LEU A 11 15.10 -33.84 -28.77
C LEU A 11 15.56 -34.00 -30.23
N VAL A 12 14.61 -34.02 -31.15
CA VAL A 12 14.91 -33.70 -32.55
C VAL A 12 15.16 -32.19 -32.57
N ALA A 13 16.39 -31.78 -32.85
CA ALA A 13 16.71 -30.40 -33.12
C ALA A 13 15.91 -29.94 -34.35
N ALA A 14 14.77 -29.28 -34.10
CA ALA A 14 13.99 -28.64 -35.13
C ALA A 14 14.76 -27.39 -35.59
N VAL A 15 15.36 -27.50 -36.77
CA VAL A 15 15.94 -26.36 -37.48
C VAL A 15 14.77 -25.51 -37.98
N GLY A 16 14.56 -24.35 -37.36
CA GLY A 16 13.57 -23.35 -37.75
C GLY A 16 12.20 -23.49 -37.07
N ALA A 17 12.13 -23.36 -35.75
CA ALA A 17 10.85 -23.18 -35.06
C ALA A 17 10.41 -21.73 -35.21
N SER A 18 9.22 -21.51 -35.77
CA SER A 18 8.58 -20.20 -35.84
C SER A 18 8.07 -19.77 -34.46
N CYS A 19 8.27 -18.50 -34.09
CA CYS A 19 7.78 -17.97 -32.83
C CYS A 19 6.25 -18.14 -32.72
N SER A 20 5.81 -19.03 -31.84
CA SER A 20 4.40 -19.38 -31.63
C SER A 20 3.74 -18.61 -30.48
N ARG A 21 4.39 -17.57 -29.95
CA ARG A 21 3.85 -16.78 -28.84
C ARG A 21 2.79 -15.82 -29.36
N ASP A 22 1.54 -16.00 -28.94
CA ASP A 22 0.44 -15.11 -29.32
C ASP A 22 0.43 -13.80 -28.53
N THR A 23 1.10 -13.75 -27.37
CA THR A 23 1.09 -12.61 -26.47
C THR A 23 2.46 -12.27 -25.91
N THR A 24 2.65 -10.97 -25.66
CA THR A 24 3.82 -10.47 -24.92
C THR A 24 3.59 -10.69 -23.42
N ALA A 25 4.59 -11.27 -22.76
CA ALA A 25 4.51 -11.61 -21.35
C ALA A 25 5.84 -11.38 -20.61
N LEU A 26 5.74 -11.11 -19.32
CA LEU A 26 6.85 -11.19 -18.38
C LEU A 26 6.92 -12.66 -17.94
N THR A 27 8.06 -13.30 -18.19
CA THR A 27 8.20 -14.76 -18.04
C THR A 27 9.61 -15.14 -17.64
N SER A 28 9.77 -16.32 -17.05
CA SER A 28 11.08 -16.96 -16.90
C SER A 28 11.42 -17.93 -18.04
N ASP A 29 10.49 -18.19 -18.95
CA ASP A 29 10.75 -19.02 -20.15
C ASP A 29 11.35 -18.18 -21.29
N CYS A 30 12.63 -17.87 -21.13
CA CYS A 30 13.38 -17.00 -22.04
C CYS A 30 14.17 -17.78 -23.10
N SER A 31 13.78 -19.02 -23.42
CA SER A 31 14.43 -19.87 -24.43
C SER A 31 15.96 -19.98 -24.28
N SER A 32 16.46 -20.02 -23.04
CA SER A 32 17.89 -20.00 -22.67
C SER A 32 18.70 -18.79 -23.16
N GLN A 33 18.04 -17.75 -23.67
CA GLN A 33 18.69 -16.54 -24.17
C GLN A 33 19.06 -15.57 -23.05
N CYS A 34 18.31 -15.60 -21.94
CA CYS A 34 18.55 -14.77 -20.77
C CYS A 34 19.20 -15.57 -19.65
N TYR A 35 19.88 -14.87 -18.74
CA TYR A 35 20.46 -15.50 -17.55
C TYR A 35 19.39 -16.21 -16.72
N GLU A 36 19.68 -17.45 -16.32
CA GLU A 36 18.79 -18.23 -15.46
C GLU A 36 18.44 -17.50 -14.16
N GLY A 37 17.19 -17.67 -13.70
CA GLY A 37 16.68 -17.03 -12.49
C GLY A 37 16.36 -15.53 -12.62
N ARG A 38 16.40 -14.99 -13.85
CA ARG A 38 15.97 -13.63 -14.15
C ARG A 38 14.83 -13.65 -15.17
N PRO A 39 13.64 -13.11 -14.82
CA PRO A 39 12.59 -12.93 -15.80
C PRO A 39 13.03 -12.05 -16.97
N CYS A 40 12.40 -12.23 -18.11
CA CYS A 40 12.53 -11.41 -19.32
C CYS A 40 11.14 -11.03 -19.84
N ILE A 41 11.09 -10.07 -20.75
CA ILE A 41 9.90 -9.88 -21.59
C ILE A 41 10.05 -10.78 -22.81
N ALA A 42 9.13 -11.72 -23.00
CA ALA A 42 9.01 -12.50 -24.22
C ALA A 42 7.93 -11.87 -25.10
N PHE A 43 8.31 -11.39 -26.28
CA PHE A 43 7.41 -10.67 -27.19
C PHE A 43 6.54 -11.62 -28.01
N ALA A 44 5.31 -11.19 -28.33
CA ALA A 44 4.45 -11.90 -29.26
C ALA A 44 5.08 -12.02 -30.66
N SER A 45 4.63 -13.00 -31.44
CA SER A 45 5.07 -13.21 -32.81
C SER A 45 4.83 -11.95 -33.65
N GLY A 46 5.89 -11.45 -34.30
CA GLY A 46 5.85 -10.22 -35.10
C GLY A 46 5.93 -8.91 -34.30
N ALA A 47 5.95 -8.95 -32.96
CA ALA A 47 6.22 -7.77 -32.14
C ALA A 47 7.72 -7.47 -32.10
N SER A 48 8.07 -6.19 -32.16
CA SER A 48 9.46 -5.74 -32.06
C SER A 48 9.88 -5.56 -30.61
N CYS A 49 11.02 -6.14 -30.23
CA CYS A 49 11.69 -5.80 -28.99
C CYS A 49 12.36 -4.42 -29.12
N ASN A 50 12.05 -3.50 -28.21
CA ASN A 50 12.72 -2.21 -28.10
C ASN A 50 13.34 -2.10 -26.70
N ALA A 51 14.60 -2.55 -26.59
CA ALA A 51 15.26 -2.67 -25.31
C ALA A 51 15.21 -1.34 -24.53
N THR A 52 14.71 -1.43 -23.31
CA THR A 52 14.81 -0.36 -22.33
C THR A 52 16.27 -0.23 -21.86
N THR A 53 16.54 0.79 -21.04
CA THR A 53 17.87 0.97 -20.43
C THR A 53 18.31 -0.22 -19.56
N PHE A 54 17.37 -1.09 -19.14
CA PHE A 54 17.63 -2.23 -18.25
C PHE A 54 17.68 -3.58 -18.97
N GLY A 55 17.46 -3.58 -20.29
CA GLY A 55 17.31 -4.78 -21.08
C GLY A 55 18.25 -4.85 -22.27
N THR A 56 18.43 -6.04 -22.80
CA THR A 56 19.04 -6.26 -24.11
C THR A 56 18.13 -7.15 -24.93
N CYS A 57 17.79 -6.69 -26.13
CA CYS A 57 17.01 -7.49 -27.08
C CYS A 57 17.87 -8.62 -27.64
N VAL A 58 17.35 -9.83 -27.54
CA VAL A 58 17.92 -11.05 -28.11
C VAL A 58 16.86 -11.81 -28.88
N THR A 59 17.30 -12.68 -29.78
CA THR A 59 16.42 -13.54 -30.58
C THR A 59 16.90 -14.98 -30.45
N ASP A 60 15.99 -15.94 -30.40
CA ASP A 60 16.31 -17.38 -30.43
C ASP A 60 16.93 -17.87 -31.76
N ALA A 61 16.97 -17.02 -32.79
CA ALA A 61 17.71 -17.28 -34.02
C ALA A 61 19.21 -17.40 -33.75
N ASN A 62 19.80 -18.52 -34.17
CA ASN A 62 21.22 -18.85 -34.09
C ASN A 62 22.10 -17.64 -34.54
N SER A 63 22.62 -16.90 -33.56
CA SER A 63 23.19 -15.58 -33.80
C SER A 63 24.47 -15.64 -34.65
N SER A 64 24.36 -15.14 -35.87
CA SER A 64 25.49 -14.62 -36.64
C SER A 64 25.05 -13.45 -37.51
N SER A 65 24.56 -12.37 -36.90
CA SER A 65 24.85 -11.01 -37.38
C SER A 65 24.20 -9.94 -36.52
N SER A 66 25.04 -8.95 -36.26
CA SER A 66 24.78 -7.63 -35.69
C SER A 66 23.69 -6.83 -36.42
N SER A 67 22.98 -6.04 -35.62
CA SER A 67 22.49 -4.68 -35.91
C SER A 67 21.56 -4.48 -37.11
N ASN A 68 20.34 -4.03 -36.82
CA ASN A 68 19.36 -3.47 -37.75
C ASN A 68 18.95 -4.39 -38.90
N SER A 69 18.04 -5.33 -38.62
CA SER A 69 17.24 -5.95 -39.68
C SER A 69 15.77 -5.98 -39.26
N SER A 70 15.00 -5.07 -39.87
CA SER A 70 13.61 -5.29 -40.23
C SER A 70 13.56 -6.49 -41.18
N GLY A 71 13.45 -7.70 -40.61
CA GLY A 71 13.43 -8.97 -41.33
C GLY A 71 12.35 -9.87 -40.76
N SER A 72 11.34 -10.14 -41.57
CA SER A 72 10.23 -11.05 -41.29
C SER A 72 10.69 -12.50 -41.11
N GLY A 73 10.16 -13.15 -40.07
CA GLY A 73 9.90 -14.60 -40.06
C GLY A 73 10.71 -15.38 -39.03
N ASP A 74 9.99 -15.88 -38.02
CA ASP A 74 10.25 -17.11 -37.26
C ASP A 74 11.02 -17.07 -35.94
N SER A 75 11.74 -16.01 -35.55
CA SER A 75 12.42 -15.99 -34.23
C SER A 75 11.62 -15.26 -33.14
N CYS A 76 11.56 -15.82 -31.93
CA CYS A 76 11.02 -15.11 -30.78
C CYS A 76 12.03 -14.07 -30.29
N ALA A 77 11.55 -12.85 -30.08
CA ALA A 77 12.33 -11.78 -29.49
C ALA A 77 12.12 -11.75 -27.97
N PHE A 78 13.19 -11.51 -27.23
CA PHE A 78 13.18 -11.39 -25.78
C PHE A 78 13.95 -10.13 -25.36
N GLU A 79 13.46 -9.43 -24.35
CA GLU A 79 14.24 -8.43 -23.64
C GLU A 79 14.77 -9.06 -22.35
N CYS A 80 16.06 -9.40 -22.37
CA CYS A 80 16.73 -9.95 -21.20
C CYS A 80 17.14 -8.83 -20.26
N PHE A 81 16.61 -8.84 -19.03
CA PHE A 81 17.02 -7.86 -18.04
C PHE A 81 18.41 -8.18 -17.49
N THR A 82 19.27 -7.16 -17.48
CA THR A 82 20.58 -7.21 -16.84
C THR A 82 20.47 -7.04 -15.32
N ASN A 83 19.28 -7.14 -14.73
CA ASN A 83 19.12 -6.95 -13.30
C ASN A 83 19.49 -8.19 -12.48
N GLY A 84 20.72 -8.23 -12.04
CA GLY A 84 21.08 -9.13 -10.97
C GLY A 84 22.50 -8.89 -10.51
N PRO A 85 23.01 -9.77 -9.65
CA PRO A 85 23.97 -9.38 -8.62
C PRO A 85 25.25 -8.70 -9.12
N ASN A 86 25.66 -8.94 -10.36
CA ASN A 86 26.89 -8.38 -10.93
C ASN A 86 26.71 -7.00 -11.60
N ASP A 87 25.51 -6.62 -12.02
CA ASP A 87 25.23 -5.35 -12.72
C ASP A 87 24.92 -4.21 -11.75
N PHE A 88 24.49 -4.55 -10.54
CA PHE A 88 24.36 -3.63 -9.40
C PHE A 88 25.70 -3.22 -8.80
N VAL A 89 26.77 -4.01 -9.01
CA VAL A 89 28.15 -3.65 -8.63
C VAL A 89 28.68 -2.51 -9.49
N ALA A 90 28.31 -2.44 -10.77
CA ALA A 90 28.64 -1.32 -11.64
C ALA A 90 27.91 -0.02 -11.22
N ASN A 91 26.84 -0.14 -10.43
CA ASN A 91 26.05 0.97 -9.88
C ASN A 91 26.14 1.11 -8.35
N GLU A 92 27.12 0.47 -7.71
CA GLU A 92 27.39 0.54 -6.26
C GLU A 92 26.21 0.16 -5.31
N ALA A 93 25.22 -0.63 -5.76
CA ALA A 93 24.09 -1.03 -4.91
C ALA A 93 24.46 -2.18 -3.96
N VAL A 94 24.00 -2.11 -2.70
CA VAL A 94 24.58 -2.86 -1.56
C VAL A 94 23.72 -4.06 -1.11
N GLN A 95 22.51 -4.30 -1.63
CA GLN A 95 21.70 -5.49 -1.29
C GLN A 95 20.94 -6.06 -2.50
N PHE A 96 20.96 -7.39 -2.62
CA PHE A 96 20.76 -8.16 -3.86
C PHE A 96 19.52 -9.08 -3.84
N SER A 97 18.51 -8.78 -3.03
CA SER A 97 17.39 -9.69 -2.73
C SER A 97 16.05 -9.33 -3.37
N ASP A 98 15.95 -8.16 -4.00
CA ASP A 98 14.65 -7.59 -4.35
C ASP A 98 14.50 -7.53 -5.87
N TYR A 99 13.43 -8.14 -6.38
CA TYR A 99 13.01 -7.99 -7.76
C TYR A 99 11.92 -6.92 -7.84
N VAL A 100 12.11 -5.90 -8.66
CA VAL A 100 11.15 -4.80 -8.85
C VAL A 100 10.87 -4.64 -10.34
N PHE A 101 9.58 -4.58 -10.69
CA PHE A 101 9.13 -4.41 -12.07
C PHE A 101 7.94 -3.47 -12.14
N PHE A 102 8.03 -2.46 -13.03
CA PHE A 102 6.97 -1.49 -13.26
C PHE A 102 6.21 -1.78 -14.55
N ILE A 103 4.92 -1.49 -14.55
CA ILE A 103 4.04 -1.64 -15.70
C ILE A 103 3.34 -0.30 -15.91
N PRO A 104 3.96 0.68 -16.59
CA PRO A 104 3.35 1.99 -16.81
C PRO A 104 1.96 1.88 -17.43
N TYR A 105 1.04 2.74 -16.97
CA TYR A 105 -0.36 2.67 -17.39
C TYR A 105 -0.51 2.74 -18.91
N GLY A 106 -1.40 1.91 -19.44
CA GLY A 106 -1.76 1.88 -20.85
C GLY A 106 -2.98 2.75 -21.15
N SER A 107 -3.56 2.53 -22.33
CA SER A 107 -4.84 3.14 -22.73
C SER A 107 -6.05 2.48 -22.10
N ASP A 108 -5.89 1.24 -21.61
CA ASP A 108 -6.99 0.47 -21.03
C ASP A 108 -7.44 1.08 -19.71
N GLN A 109 -8.74 1.27 -19.58
CA GLN A 109 -9.38 1.84 -18.40
C GLN A 109 -9.96 0.72 -17.54
N SER A 110 -9.73 0.79 -16.23
CA SER A 110 -10.49 -0.04 -15.31
C SER A 110 -11.98 0.28 -15.32
N LYS A 111 -12.81 -0.63 -14.78
CA LYS A 111 -14.24 -0.39 -14.56
C LYS A 111 -14.53 0.86 -13.72
N TRP A 112 -13.56 1.33 -12.94
CA TRP A 112 -13.70 2.53 -12.12
C TRP A 112 -13.32 3.78 -12.89
N GLU A 113 -12.24 3.74 -13.67
CA GLU A 113 -11.83 4.82 -14.57
C GLU A 113 -12.89 5.12 -15.62
N ALA A 114 -13.55 4.09 -16.16
CA ALA A 114 -14.62 4.23 -17.14
C ALA A 114 -15.82 5.07 -16.63
N ASN A 115 -15.97 5.20 -15.31
CA ASN A 115 -17.03 5.99 -14.67
C ASN A 115 -16.58 7.41 -14.29
N TRP A 116 -15.34 7.78 -14.56
CA TRP A 116 -14.83 9.12 -14.23
C TRP A 116 -15.32 10.17 -15.23
N THR A 117 -15.69 11.34 -14.70
CA THR A 117 -15.86 12.54 -15.53
C THR A 117 -14.50 13.01 -16.06
N SER A 118 -14.49 13.76 -17.16
CA SER A 118 -13.24 14.32 -17.72
C SER A 118 -12.47 15.19 -16.72
N SER A 119 -13.17 15.87 -15.80
CA SER A 119 -12.53 16.65 -14.74
C SER A 119 -11.88 15.78 -13.66
N GLN A 120 -12.42 14.60 -13.37
CA GLN A 120 -11.81 13.66 -12.44
C GLN A 120 -10.57 13.04 -13.08
N ALA A 121 -10.68 12.57 -14.33
CA ALA A 121 -9.54 12.03 -15.08
C ALA A 121 -8.38 13.03 -15.14
N SER A 122 -8.63 14.29 -15.50
CA SER A 122 -7.57 15.30 -15.56
C SER A 122 -6.95 15.63 -14.19
N THR A 123 -7.72 15.53 -13.11
CA THR A 123 -7.19 15.69 -11.75
C THR A 123 -6.25 14.53 -11.41
N VAL A 124 -6.64 13.30 -11.74
CA VAL A 124 -5.81 12.11 -11.53
C VAL A 124 -4.52 12.19 -12.33
N ASP A 125 -4.61 12.55 -13.61
CA ASP A 125 -3.42 12.74 -14.46
C ASP A 125 -2.48 13.79 -13.87
N SER A 126 -3.02 14.89 -13.33
CA SER A 126 -2.22 15.94 -12.68
C SER A 126 -1.56 15.46 -11.40
N GLN A 127 -2.22 14.60 -10.61
CA GLN A 127 -1.64 14.02 -9.40
C GLN A 127 -0.53 13.02 -9.73
N LEU A 128 -0.75 12.14 -10.71
CA LEU A 128 0.26 11.19 -11.14
C LEU A 128 1.49 11.89 -11.74
N ALA A 129 1.30 13.01 -12.44
CA ALA A 129 2.38 13.80 -13.00
C ALA A 129 3.26 14.51 -11.95
N THR A 130 2.81 14.62 -10.68
CA THR A 130 3.64 15.17 -9.60
C THR A 130 4.52 14.12 -8.94
N GLU A 131 4.23 12.84 -9.15
CA GLU A 131 5.02 11.76 -8.60
C GLU A 131 6.33 11.57 -9.37
N VAL A 132 7.35 11.07 -8.67
CA VAL A 132 8.62 10.73 -9.29
C VAL A 132 8.42 9.52 -10.18
N ASP A 133 8.91 9.60 -11.42
CA ASP A 133 8.94 8.45 -12.33
C ASP A 133 10.07 7.49 -11.90
N GLU A 134 9.69 6.33 -11.34
CA GLU A 134 10.60 5.30 -10.85
C GLU A 134 11.06 4.34 -11.96
N THR A 135 10.47 4.40 -13.15
CA THR A 135 10.90 3.58 -14.30
C THR A 135 12.29 3.95 -14.82
N GLN A 136 12.80 5.12 -14.42
CA GLN A 136 14.19 5.49 -14.66
C GLN A 136 15.19 4.70 -13.79
N PHE A 137 14.72 3.99 -12.77
CA PHE A 137 15.54 3.24 -11.81
C PHE A 137 15.29 1.73 -11.86
N TYR A 138 14.16 1.30 -12.40
CA TYR A 138 13.74 -0.10 -12.43
C TYR A 138 13.26 -0.51 -13.82
N PRO A 139 13.40 -1.81 -14.18
CA PRO A 139 12.84 -2.34 -15.40
C PRO A 139 11.34 -2.09 -15.47
N SER A 140 10.87 -1.80 -16.68
CA SER A 140 9.47 -1.52 -16.90
C SER A 140 9.06 -1.86 -18.32
N GLU A 141 7.79 -2.19 -18.51
CA GLU A 141 7.18 -2.23 -19.84
C GLU A 141 5.76 -1.70 -19.81
N SER A 142 5.40 -0.90 -20.81
CA SER A 142 4.09 -0.27 -20.89
C SER A 142 2.99 -1.33 -20.91
N ASN A 143 1.88 -1.05 -20.24
CA ASN A 143 0.69 -1.90 -20.28
C ASN A 143 0.01 -1.94 -21.66
N LEU A 144 0.44 -1.07 -22.60
CA LEU A 144 0.09 -1.19 -24.03
C LEU A 144 0.74 -2.40 -24.70
N VAL A 145 1.90 -2.83 -24.21
CA VAL A 145 2.74 -3.88 -24.78
C VAL A 145 2.63 -5.14 -23.92
N LEU A 146 2.71 -5.01 -22.60
CA LEU A 146 2.72 -6.09 -21.64
C LEU A 146 1.37 -6.19 -20.91
N GLN A 147 0.66 -7.28 -21.15
CA GLN A 147 -0.61 -7.60 -20.47
C GLN A 147 -0.58 -8.94 -19.74
N ASN A 148 0.46 -9.77 -19.89
CA ASN A 148 0.48 -11.13 -19.35
C ASN A 148 1.66 -11.30 -18.39
N LEU A 149 1.37 -11.88 -17.23
CA LEU A 149 2.32 -12.25 -16.20
C LEU A 149 2.34 -13.78 -16.09
N GLU A 150 3.33 -14.40 -16.73
CA GLU A 150 3.54 -15.86 -16.74
C GLU A 150 4.27 -16.33 -15.47
N PRO A 151 4.30 -17.64 -15.18
CA PRO A 151 5.06 -18.16 -14.05
C PRO A 151 6.51 -17.67 -14.05
N LEU A 152 6.92 -17.08 -12.92
CA LEU A 152 8.27 -16.58 -12.71
C LEU A 152 9.03 -17.51 -11.78
N THR A 153 10.33 -17.65 -12.03
CA THR A 153 11.28 -18.34 -11.18
C THR A 153 12.48 -17.44 -10.95
N PHE A 154 12.67 -17.04 -9.70
CA PHE A 154 13.77 -16.19 -9.27
C PHE A 154 14.97 -17.00 -8.80
N LEU A 155 16.12 -16.34 -8.73
CA LEU A 155 17.28 -16.85 -8.02
C LEU A 155 16.96 -17.11 -6.54
N THR A 156 17.65 -18.07 -5.93
CA THR A 156 17.49 -18.40 -4.51
C THR A 156 17.86 -17.26 -3.56
N ALA A 157 18.64 -16.28 -4.03
CA ALA A 157 18.98 -15.07 -3.30
C ALA A 157 17.87 -14.01 -3.29
N THR A 158 16.89 -14.09 -4.20
CA THR A 158 15.78 -13.15 -4.28
C THR A 158 14.77 -13.48 -3.19
N THR A 159 14.63 -12.63 -2.17
CA THR A 159 13.68 -12.80 -1.06
C THR A 159 12.49 -11.83 -1.13
N ALA A 160 12.49 -10.87 -2.05
CA ALA A 160 11.37 -9.97 -2.27
C ALA A 160 11.04 -9.82 -3.75
N ALA A 161 9.75 -9.70 -4.06
CA ALA A 161 9.25 -9.41 -5.41
C ALA A 161 8.19 -8.31 -5.36
N MET A 162 8.35 -7.29 -6.20
CA MET A 162 7.49 -6.12 -6.29
C MET A 162 7.07 -5.87 -7.73
N PHE A 163 5.75 -5.77 -7.94
CA PHE A 163 5.15 -5.46 -9.23
C PHE A 163 4.24 -4.25 -9.07
N VAL A 164 4.47 -3.23 -9.89
CA VAL A 164 3.82 -1.92 -9.72
C VAL A 164 3.19 -1.49 -11.03
N GLY A 165 1.89 -1.20 -11.03
CA GLY A 165 1.25 -0.51 -12.14
C GLY A 165 1.49 1.00 -12.07
N GLY A 166 1.72 1.61 -13.22
CA GLY A 166 2.12 3.01 -13.33
C GLY A 166 3.65 3.17 -13.28
N THR A 167 4.08 4.39 -13.04
CA THR A 167 5.50 4.77 -12.96
C THR A 167 5.98 5.00 -11.52
N SER A 168 5.10 4.81 -10.53
CA SER A 168 5.39 5.01 -9.11
C SER A 168 4.59 4.01 -8.28
N VAL A 169 5.14 3.63 -7.12
CA VAL A 169 4.38 2.90 -6.08
C VAL A 169 3.15 3.67 -5.61
N TRP A 170 3.15 5.00 -5.75
CA TRP A 170 1.97 5.80 -5.49
C TRP A 170 0.99 5.70 -6.65
N GLY A 171 -0.30 5.56 -6.34
CA GLY A 171 -1.36 5.53 -7.33
C GLY A 171 -2.66 6.12 -6.81
N VAL A 172 -3.57 6.40 -7.74
CA VAL A 172 -4.94 6.79 -7.40
C VAL A 172 -5.82 5.55 -7.41
N ARG A 173 -6.58 5.33 -6.33
CA ARG A 173 -7.53 4.22 -6.23
C ARG A 173 -8.39 4.07 -7.49
N GLY A 174 -8.35 2.90 -8.10
CA GLY A 174 -9.07 2.58 -9.32
C GLY A 174 -8.25 2.76 -10.61
N LYS A 175 -7.19 3.59 -10.61
CA LYS A 175 -6.22 3.67 -11.71
C LYS A 175 -5.21 2.54 -11.58
N VAL A 176 -5.20 1.64 -12.55
CA VAL A 176 -4.35 0.44 -12.51
C VAL A 176 -3.83 0.07 -13.89
N SER A 177 -2.78 -0.74 -13.94
CA SER A 177 -2.38 -1.47 -15.15
C SER A 177 -3.07 -2.82 -15.17
N GLN A 178 -3.81 -3.11 -16.25
CA GLN A 178 -4.59 -4.34 -16.39
C GLN A 178 -3.67 -5.48 -16.83
N VAL A 179 -3.63 -6.55 -16.06
CA VAL A 179 -2.77 -7.70 -16.31
C VAL A 179 -3.50 -9.03 -16.11
N LYS A 180 -3.18 -9.99 -16.96
CA LYS A 180 -3.55 -11.39 -16.85
C LYS A 180 -2.50 -12.10 -16.02
N LEU A 181 -2.89 -12.51 -14.83
CA LEU A 181 -2.02 -13.23 -13.89
C LEU A 181 -2.16 -14.73 -14.12
N SER A 182 -1.05 -15.42 -14.32
CA SER A 182 -1.02 -16.88 -14.32
C SER A 182 -1.47 -17.43 -12.96
N ALA A 183 -2.19 -18.56 -12.97
CA ALA A 183 -2.62 -19.25 -11.76
C ALA A 183 -1.44 -19.75 -10.90
N GLU A 184 -0.24 -19.88 -11.48
CA GLU A 184 0.98 -20.36 -10.82
C GLU A 184 2.08 -19.27 -10.83
N PHE A 185 1.68 -18.00 -10.76
CA PHE A 185 2.57 -16.87 -11.04
C PHE A 185 3.89 -16.88 -10.24
N LEU A 186 3.82 -16.99 -8.91
CA LEU A 186 5.00 -17.04 -8.04
C LEU A 186 5.12 -18.35 -7.24
N SER A 187 4.28 -19.34 -7.53
CA SER A 187 4.08 -20.51 -6.68
C SER A 187 5.35 -21.32 -6.37
N SER A 188 6.30 -21.36 -7.31
CA SER A 188 7.58 -22.06 -7.16
C SER A 188 8.59 -21.34 -6.24
N ASN A 189 8.37 -20.07 -5.91
CA ASN A 189 9.35 -19.19 -5.27
C ASN A 189 9.27 -19.22 -3.73
N THR A 190 9.48 -20.40 -3.15
CA THR A 190 9.38 -20.65 -1.69
C THR A 190 10.40 -19.91 -0.82
N GLN A 191 11.41 -19.28 -1.43
CA GLN A 191 12.40 -18.42 -0.79
C GLN A 191 11.91 -16.99 -0.55
N LEU A 192 10.82 -16.58 -1.21
CA LEU A 192 10.27 -15.23 -1.05
C LEU A 192 9.72 -15.06 0.36
N LYS A 193 10.03 -13.90 0.93
CA LYS A 193 9.50 -13.39 2.20
C LYS A 193 8.53 -12.26 1.99
N ASN A 194 8.79 -11.44 0.97
CA ASN A 194 8.03 -10.22 0.71
C ASN A 194 7.45 -10.25 -0.70
N ILE A 195 6.12 -10.11 -0.80
CA ILE A 195 5.44 -9.97 -2.09
C ILE A 195 4.65 -8.67 -2.06
N THR A 196 4.88 -7.83 -3.06
CA THR A 196 4.19 -6.55 -3.21
C THR A 196 3.60 -6.43 -4.61
N MET A 197 2.30 -6.19 -4.68
CA MET A 197 1.57 -5.83 -5.88
C MET A 197 0.82 -4.53 -5.63
N VAL A 198 1.03 -3.53 -6.47
CA VAL A 198 0.42 -2.21 -6.27
C VAL A 198 -0.09 -1.68 -7.60
N ASN A 199 -1.30 -1.11 -7.61
CA ASN A 199 -1.91 -0.50 -8.80
C ASN A 199 -2.06 -1.47 -9.99
N LEU A 200 -2.32 -2.76 -9.74
CA LEU A 200 -2.49 -3.78 -10.77
C LEU A 200 -3.92 -4.31 -10.79
N GLY A 201 -4.60 -4.20 -11.93
CA GLY A 201 -5.92 -4.78 -12.13
C GLY A 201 -5.79 -6.19 -12.68
N PHE A 202 -6.55 -7.13 -12.14
CA PHE A 202 -6.58 -8.51 -12.61
C PHE A 202 -7.92 -8.83 -13.26
N ASP A 203 -7.89 -9.54 -14.40
CA ASP A 203 -9.10 -10.01 -15.08
C ASP A 203 -9.92 -10.98 -14.20
N VAL A 204 -9.20 -11.76 -13.38
CA VAL A 204 -9.75 -12.72 -12.43
C VAL A 204 -9.00 -12.59 -11.12
N ASP A 205 -9.71 -12.70 -10.00
CA ASP A 205 -9.09 -12.72 -8.67
C ASP A 205 -8.05 -13.87 -8.59
N PRO A 206 -6.87 -13.65 -7.98
CA PRO A 206 -5.82 -14.68 -7.90
C PRO A 206 -6.32 -16.00 -7.30
N PRO A 207 -6.28 -17.12 -8.05
CA PRO A 207 -6.69 -18.42 -7.54
C PRO A 207 -5.69 -18.97 -6.50
N GLN A 208 -6.03 -20.10 -5.87
CA GLN A 208 -5.08 -20.85 -5.06
C GLN A 208 -3.89 -21.30 -5.91
N SER A 209 -2.71 -21.39 -5.27
CA SER A 209 -1.41 -21.66 -5.87
C SER A 209 -0.87 -20.53 -6.73
N THR A 210 -1.38 -19.29 -6.61
CA THR A 210 -0.77 -18.15 -7.30
C THR A 210 0.52 -17.72 -6.62
N PHE A 211 0.52 -17.75 -5.29
CA PHE A 211 1.62 -17.28 -4.45
C PHE A 211 2.22 -18.42 -3.61
N PRO A 212 3.51 -18.34 -3.27
CA PRO A 212 4.08 -19.21 -2.26
C PRO A 212 3.46 -18.88 -0.89
N THR A 213 3.28 -19.89 -0.05
CA THR A 213 2.61 -19.74 1.25
C THR A 213 3.57 -19.93 2.43
N THR A 214 4.76 -20.49 2.17
CA THR A 214 5.79 -20.71 3.19
C THR A 214 6.74 -19.53 3.27
N ASN A 215 7.15 -19.15 4.48
CA ASN A 215 8.12 -18.08 4.77
C ASN A 215 7.72 -16.66 4.37
N ILE A 216 6.47 -16.43 3.96
CA ILE A 216 5.98 -15.08 3.67
C ILE A 216 5.83 -14.31 4.98
N GLU A 217 6.64 -13.25 5.12
CA GLU A 217 6.64 -12.32 6.25
C GLU A 217 5.80 -11.08 5.93
N SER A 218 5.82 -10.60 4.68
CA SER A 218 5.06 -9.43 4.23
C SER A 218 4.31 -9.70 2.93
N PHE A 219 2.99 -9.49 2.95
CA PHE A 219 2.12 -9.64 1.79
C PHE A 219 1.30 -8.37 1.54
N LYS A 220 1.54 -7.74 0.39
CA LYS A 220 0.90 -6.49 -0.01
C LYS A 220 0.24 -6.62 -1.37
N MET A 221 -1.06 -6.31 -1.43
CA MET A 221 -1.82 -6.14 -2.66
C MET A 221 -2.69 -4.89 -2.54
N SER A 222 -2.14 -3.72 -2.86
CA SER A 222 -2.81 -2.42 -2.66
C SER A 222 -3.30 -1.84 -3.99
N ASN A 223 -4.51 -1.28 -4.01
CA ASN A 223 -5.14 -0.77 -5.23
C ASN A 223 -5.13 -1.80 -6.38
N CYS A 224 -5.54 -3.03 -6.07
CA CYS A 224 -5.54 -4.14 -7.01
C CYS A 224 -6.94 -4.48 -7.58
N LEU A 225 -7.90 -3.58 -7.38
CA LEU A 225 -9.31 -3.77 -7.72
C LEU A 225 -10.00 -4.97 -7.07
N LEU A 226 -9.38 -5.58 -6.06
CA LEU A 226 -9.84 -6.83 -5.47
C LEU A 226 -11.15 -6.62 -4.71
N SER A 227 -12.03 -7.60 -4.85
CA SER A 227 -13.28 -7.69 -4.06
C SER A 227 -13.35 -8.94 -3.20
N THR A 228 -12.52 -9.94 -3.51
CA THR A 228 -12.26 -11.12 -2.68
C THR A 228 -10.76 -11.29 -2.46
N TYR A 229 -10.40 -11.87 -1.32
CA TYR A 229 -8.99 -12.01 -0.94
C TYR A 229 -8.38 -13.21 -1.68
N PRO A 230 -7.07 -13.18 -1.99
CA PRO A 230 -6.38 -14.33 -2.59
C PRO A 230 -6.53 -15.59 -1.73
N ALA A 231 -6.84 -16.72 -2.36
CA ALA A 231 -7.09 -17.98 -1.65
C ALA A 231 -5.85 -18.49 -0.88
N ASP A 232 -4.65 -18.16 -1.36
CA ASP A 232 -3.38 -18.54 -0.73
C ASP A 232 -3.19 -17.94 0.68
N LEU A 233 -3.89 -16.84 0.99
CA LEU A 233 -3.75 -16.15 2.27
C LEU A 233 -4.14 -17.02 3.47
N GLU A 234 -5.04 -18.00 3.28
CA GLU A 234 -5.40 -18.98 4.31
C GLU A 234 -4.19 -19.77 4.82
N PHE A 235 -3.17 -19.93 3.98
CA PHE A 235 -2.03 -20.81 4.24
C PHE A 235 -0.74 -20.06 4.58
N MET A 236 -0.74 -18.72 4.54
CA MET A 236 0.42 -17.86 4.85
C MET A 236 0.64 -17.70 6.36
N THR A 237 0.87 -18.80 7.07
CA THR A 237 0.92 -18.82 8.55
C THR A 237 2.09 -18.05 9.18
N SER A 238 3.09 -17.65 8.39
CA SER A 238 4.25 -16.89 8.83
C SER A 238 4.10 -15.37 8.65
N VAL A 239 2.95 -14.90 8.14
CA VAL A 239 2.78 -13.50 7.76
C VAL A 239 2.71 -12.57 8.96
N VAL A 240 3.55 -11.54 8.94
CA VAL A 240 3.66 -10.51 9.98
C VAL A 240 2.98 -9.23 9.52
N HIS A 241 3.13 -8.88 8.24
CA HIS A 241 2.65 -7.63 7.66
C HIS A 241 1.69 -7.90 6.50
N ILE A 242 0.46 -7.37 6.60
CA ILE A 242 -0.53 -7.41 5.53
C ILE A 242 -0.97 -6.00 5.15
N ASP A 243 -0.94 -5.70 3.85
CA ASP A 243 -1.50 -4.47 3.28
C ASP A 243 -2.43 -4.78 2.09
N PHE A 244 -3.71 -4.57 2.33
CA PHE A 244 -4.80 -4.72 1.37
C PHE A 244 -5.54 -3.40 1.14
N SER A 245 -4.86 -2.28 1.40
CA SER A 245 -5.44 -0.95 1.27
C SER A 245 -5.91 -0.63 -0.15
N GLN A 246 -6.86 0.30 -0.28
CA GLN A 246 -7.36 0.81 -1.56
C GLN A 246 -8.01 -0.25 -2.46
N ASN A 247 -8.49 -1.37 -1.91
CA ASN A 247 -9.29 -2.36 -2.65
C ASN A 247 -10.79 -2.11 -2.45
N TYR A 248 -11.63 -3.11 -2.68
CA TYR A 248 -13.09 -3.02 -2.61
C TYR A 248 -13.68 -4.11 -1.72
N PHE A 249 -12.94 -4.53 -0.67
CA PHE A 249 -13.41 -5.53 0.29
C PHE A 249 -14.58 -4.99 1.12
N LYS A 250 -15.62 -5.82 1.28
CA LYS A 250 -16.81 -5.50 2.08
C LYS A 250 -16.79 -6.10 3.48
N ASP A 251 -16.06 -7.19 3.64
CA ASP A 251 -15.94 -7.96 4.87
C ASP A 251 -14.49 -8.38 5.07
N TYR A 252 -14.14 -8.72 6.32
CA TYR A 252 -12.86 -9.35 6.66
C TYR A 252 -13.04 -10.88 6.82
N PRO A 253 -12.16 -11.72 6.28
CA PRO A 253 -12.33 -13.17 6.34
C PRO A 253 -11.60 -13.71 7.57
N VAL A 254 -12.36 -14.11 8.59
CA VAL A 254 -11.85 -14.58 9.90
C VAL A 254 -10.72 -15.61 9.77
N LYS A 255 -10.78 -16.48 8.77
CA LYS A 255 -9.78 -17.53 8.49
C LYS A 255 -8.36 -17.01 8.22
N PHE A 256 -8.21 -15.72 7.94
CA PHE A 256 -6.93 -15.10 7.61
C PHE A 256 -6.32 -14.33 8.79
N SER A 257 -6.89 -14.53 9.98
CA SER A 257 -6.31 -14.04 11.23
C SER A 257 -5.21 -15.01 11.65
N HIS A 258 -3.96 -14.68 11.32
CA HIS A 258 -2.80 -15.46 11.76
C HIS A 258 -2.25 -14.88 13.05
N ASP A 259 -1.89 -15.75 14.00
CA ASP A 259 -1.33 -15.31 15.28
C ASP A 259 -0.02 -14.54 15.12
N THR A 260 0.70 -14.72 14.01
CA THR A 260 1.98 -14.05 13.70
C THR A 260 1.81 -12.59 13.26
N MET A 261 0.60 -12.15 12.92
CA MET A 261 0.38 -10.80 12.38
C MET A 261 0.62 -9.71 13.42
N GLU A 262 1.42 -8.72 13.02
CA GLU A 262 1.70 -7.51 13.81
C GLU A 262 1.06 -6.27 13.18
N THR A 263 1.00 -6.19 11.85
CA THR A 263 0.45 -5.02 11.15
C THR A 263 -0.59 -5.41 10.11
N LEU A 264 -1.76 -4.77 10.15
CA LEU A 264 -2.85 -4.98 9.21
C LEU A 264 -3.37 -3.64 8.69
N ASN A 265 -3.21 -3.41 7.39
CA ASN A 265 -3.77 -2.26 6.70
C ASN A 265 -4.90 -2.69 5.76
N LEU A 266 -6.13 -2.28 6.09
CA LEU A 266 -7.33 -2.46 5.29
C LEU A 266 -7.98 -1.12 4.94
N SER A 267 -7.19 -0.03 5.00
CA SER A 267 -7.69 1.31 4.74
C SER A 267 -8.26 1.46 3.33
N THR A 268 -9.20 2.38 3.16
CA THR A 268 -9.80 2.72 1.86
C THR A 268 -10.42 1.51 1.14
N ASN A 269 -11.18 0.70 1.87
CA ASN A 269 -11.96 -0.41 1.33
C ASN A 269 -13.47 -0.06 1.34
N ALA A 270 -14.34 -1.03 1.58
CA ALA A 270 -15.78 -0.84 1.79
C ALA A 270 -16.26 -1.70 2.97
N LEU A 271 -15.40 -1.89 3.98
CA LEU A 271 -15.68 -2.77 5.11
C LEU A 271 -16.84 -2.22 5.93
N THR A 272 -17.77 -3.12 6.28
CA THR A 272 -18.86 -2.83 7.22
C THR A 272 -18.61 -3.42 8.61
N ALA A 273 -17.77 -4.44 8.69
CA ALA A 273 -17.26 -5.02 9.91
C ALA A 273 -15.85 -5.60 9.68
N CYS A 274 -15.10 -5.80 10.78
CA CYS A 274 -13.83 -6.51 10.77
C CYS A 274 -13.79 -7.48 11.94
N SER A 275 -14.09 -8.76 11.68
CA SER A 275 -14.12 -9.81 12.70
C SER A 275 -12.90 -10.72 12.56
N GLY A 276 -12.05 -10.78 13.57
CA GLY A 276 -10.84 -11.62 13.56
C GLY A 276 -10.16 -11.65 14.92
N SER A 277 -9.31 -12.65 15.13
CA SER A 277 -8.52 -12.81 16.35
C SER A 277 -7.08 -12.40 16.06
N PHE A 278 -6.63 -11.34 16.72
CA PHE A 278 -5.36 -10.70 16.41
C PHE A 278 -4.49 -10.55 17.67
N PRO A 279 -4.01 -11.66 18.26
CA PRO A 279 -3.39 -11.64 19.57
C PRO A 279 -2.05 -10.88 19.61
N ASN A 280 -1.37 -10.76 18.46
CA ASN A 280 -0.07 -10.09 18.36
C ASN A 280 -0.10 -8.76 17.59
N LEU A 281 -1.28 -8.32 17.12
CA LEU A 281 -1.40 -7.14 16.29
C LEU A 281 -1.12 -5.87 17.08
N THR A 282 -0.22 -5.04 16.56
CA THR A 282 0.24 -3.79 17.14
C THR A 282 -0.26 -2.58 16.37
N ASN A 283 -0.46 -2.71 15.05
CA ASN A 283 -0.94 -1.66 14.17
C ASN A 283 -2.13 -2.12 13.32
N LEU A 284 -3.25 -1.41 13.44
CA LEU A 284 -4.47 -1.65 12.66
C LEU A 284 -4.94 -0.36 12.00
N ASP A 285 -5.06 -0.39 10.67
CA ASP A 285 -5.64 0.70 9.89
C ASP A 285 -6.92 0.23 9.20
N LEU A 286 -8.07 0.78 9.65
CA LEU A 286 -9.39 0.59 9.07
C LEU A 286 -9.97 1.90 8.52
N SER A 287 -9.14 2.93 8.32
CA SER A 287 -9.61 4.22 7.84
C SER A 287 -10.23 4.14 6.44
N GLY A 288 -11.12 5.07 6.08
CA GLY A 288 -11.70 5.12 4.72
C GLY A 288 -12.59 3.91 4.40
N ASN A 289 -13.27 3.36 5.39
CA ASN A 289 -14.23 2.27 5.23
C ASN A 289 -15.66 2.76 5.49
N THR A 290 -16.59 1.83 5.63
CA THR A 290 -18.02 2.13 5.87
C THR A 290 -18.48 1.62 7.23
N LEU A 291 -17.58 1.59 8.22
CA LEU A 291 -17.90 1.14 9.58
C LEU A 291 -18.89 2.11 10.24
N THR A 292 -19.96 1.57 10.79
CA THR A 292 -20.95 2.32 11.58
C THR A 292 -20.77 2.13 13.09
N GLU A 293 -20.03 1.09 13.49
CA GLU A 293 -19.69 0.73 14.85
C GLU A 293 -18.21 0.32 14.92
N ILE A 294 -17.60 0.44 16.11
CA ILE A 294 -16.23 -0.06 16.33
C ILE A 294 -16.30 -1.58 16.50
N PRO A 295 -15.58 -2.37 15.69
CA PRO A 295 -15.56 -3.82 15.82
C PRO A 295 -15.17 -4.26 17.24
N SER A 296 -16.01 -5.08 17.89
CA SER A 296 -15.85 -5.40 19.32
C SER A 296 -14.55 -6.15 19.64
N ASN A 297 -14.05 -6.94 18.71
CA ASN A 297 -12.79 -7.68 18.84
C ASN A 297 -11.55 -6.77 18.98
N ILE A 298 -11.64 -5.48 18.60
CA ILE A 298 -10.54 -4.52 18.81
C ILE A 298 -10.21 -4.39 20.29
N PHE A 299 -11.22 -4.42 21.16
CA PHE A 299 -11.03 -4.28 22.60
C PHE A 299 -10.39 -5.52 23.25
N ASP A 300 -10.31 -6.64 22.52
CA ASP A 300 -9.69 -7.89 22.96
C ASP A 300 -8.25 -8.05 22.43
N MET A 301 -7.67 -7.03 21.77
CA MET A 301 -6.32 -7.07 21.20
C MET A 301 -5.26 -6.58 22.21
N PRO A 302 -4.53 -7.48 22.89
CA PRO A 302 -3.71 -7.10 24.06
C PRO A 302 -2.43 -6.33 23.69
N LYS A 303 -1.99 -6.39 22.43
CA LYS A 303 -0.77 -5.74 21.95
C LYS A 303 -1.03 -4.52 21.06
N LEU A 304 -2.30 -4.15 20.84
CA LEU A 304 -2.63 -3.06 19.94
C LEU A 304 -2.10 -1.73 20.50
N LYS A 305 -1.34 -1.02 19.67
CA LYS A 305 -0.74 0.28 20.01
C LYS A 305 -1.27 1.40 19.12
N SER A 306 -1.50 1.10 17.85
CA SER A 306 -1.95 2.07 16.86
C SER A 306 -3.25 1.61 16.21
N LEU A 307 -4.27 2.46 16.25
CA LEU A 307 -5.56 2.23 15.61
C LEU A 307 -6.01 3.47 14.83
N ASN A 308 -6.29 3.29 13.54
CA ASN A 308 -6.88 4.33 12.72
C ASN A 308 -8.29 3.94 12.25
N LEU A 309 -9.27 4.75 12.63
CA LEU A 309 -10.69 4.63 12.27
C LEU A 309 -11.21 5.88 11.54
N SER A 310 -10.34 6.78 11.07
CA SER A 310 -10.78 7.98 10.32
C SER A 310 -11.56 7.62 9.06
N ASP A 311 -12.31 8.57 8.53
CA ASP A 311 -13.04 8.46 7.27
C ASP A 311 -14.00 7.25 7.22
N ASN A 312 -14.68 6.99 8.34
CA ASN A 312 -15.74 5.99 8.49
C ASN A 312 -17.10 6.67 8.73
N SER A 313 -18.17 5.87 8.88
CA SER A 313 -19.57 6.33 8.92
C SER A 313 -20.23 6.09 10.28
N PHE A 314 -19.55 6.38 11.40
CA PHE A 314 -20.09 6.18 12.75
C PHE A 314 -21.33 7.04 13.02
N THR A 315 -22.41 6.44 13.52
CA THR A 315 -23.74 7.08 13.65
C THR A 315 -24.22 7.30 15.09
N GLY A 316 -23.40 7.02 16.10
CA GLY A 316 -23.76 7.21 17.52
C GLY A 316 -23.23 6.08 18.40
N VAL A 317 -21.92 5.88 18.37
CA VAL A 317 -21.24 4.84 19.14
C VAL A 317 -21.28 5.21 20.62
N ALA A 318 -21.72 4.28 21.46
CA ALA A 318 -21.61 4.38 22.91
C ALA A 318 -20.61 3.35 23.42
N LEU A 319 -19.72 3.77 24.31
CA LEU A 319 -18.64 2.93 24.83
C LEU A 319 -18.80 2.65 26.33
N THR A 320 -18.36 1.49 26.78
CA THR A 320 -18.20 1.22 28.22
C THR A 320 -16.96 1.94 28.76
N THR A 321 -16.86 2.08 30.08
CA THR A 321 -15.67 2.66 30.72
C THR A 321 -14.38 1.91 30.35
N ASP A 322 -14.45 0.58 30.23
CA ASP A 322 -13.30 -0.25 29.88
C ASP A 322 -12.87 -0.01 28.43
N GLN A 323 -13.83 0.11 27.50
CA GLN A 323 -13.56 0.44 26.10
C GLN A 323 -12.96 1.83 25.92
N VAL A 324 -13.43 2.82 26.70
CA VAL A 324 -12.83 4.16 26.74
C VAL A 324 -11.39 4.10 27.23
N THR A 325 -11.15 3.38 28.33
CA THR A 325 -9.82 3.21 28.91
C THR A 325 -8.87 2.53 27.93
N PHE A 326 -9.34 1.49 27.23
CA PHE A 326 -8.60 0.82 26.17
C PHE A 326 -8.17 1.81 25.07
N LEU A 327 -9.10 2.56 24.48
CA LEU A 327 -8.77 3.50 23.40
C LEU A 327 -7.84 4.63 23.85
N GLN A 328 -7.95 5.08 25.12
CA GLN A 328 -7.03 6.07 25.69
C GLN A 328 -5.64 5.52 25.99
N SER A 329 -5.50 4.19 26.14
CA SER A 329 -4.22 3.53 26.39
C SER A 329 -3.39 3.32 25.12
N LEU A 330 -4.01 3.44 23.94
CA LEU A 330 -3.32 3.33 22.66
C LEU A 330 -2.29 4.45 22.50
N GLU A 331 -1.13 4.12 21.94
CA GLU A 331 -0.09 5.09 21.62
C GLU A 331 -0.56 6.06 20.53
N THR A 332 -1.31 5.55 19.55
CA THR A 332 -1.90 6.36 18.49
C THR A 332 -3.34 5.90 18.23
N PHE A 333 -4.29 6.82 18.34
CA PHE A 333 -5.69 6.58 18.01
C PHE A 333 -6.29 7.76 17.26
N THR A 334 -6.77 7.48 16.04
CA THR A 334 -7.36 8.48 15.15
C THR A 334 -8.79 8.10 14.78
N ILE A 335 -9.71 9.05 14.94
CA ILE A 335 -11.12 8.95 14.56
C ILE A 335 -11.64 10.37 14.30
N ASP A 336 -12.56 10.54 13.34
CA ASP A 336 -13.14 11.86 13.05
C ASP A 336 -14.35 12.19 13.92
N THR A 337 -15.19 11.18 14.18
CA THR A 337 -16.42 11.30 14.95
C THR A 337 -16.86 9.93 15.47
N PHE A 338 -17.45 9.89 16.67
CA PHE A 338 -18.18 8.71 17.14
C PHE A 338 -19.66 8.73 16.69
N GLY A 339 -20.07 9.75 15.94
CA GLY A 339 -21.44 10.00 15.53
C GLY A 339 -22.15 10.97 16.47
N ASP A 340 -23.49 10.90 16.51
CA ASP A 340 -24.29 11.82 17.33
C ASP A 340 -24.21 11.45 18.82
N VAL A 341 -23.79 12.41 19.64
CA VAL A 341 -23.71 12.30 21.10
C VAL A 341 -24.88 13.01 21.81
N SER A 342 -25.86 13.53 21.07
CA SER A 342 -27.06 14.16 21.63
C SER A 342 -27.92 13.21 22.47
N SER A 343 -27.70 11.90 22.31
CA SER A 343 -28.37 10.83 23.05
C SER A 343 -27.95 10.75 24.53
N CYS A 344 -26.85 11.40 24.93
CA CYS A 344 -26.38 11.42 26.31
C CYS A 344 -26.11 12.84 26.82
N SER A 345 -26.23 13.03 28.14
CA SER A 345 -25.92 14.31 28.79
C SER A 345 -24.42 14.63 28.70
N GLU A 346 -24.06 15.91 28.78
CA GLU A 346 -22.65 16.34 28.78
C GLU A 346 -21.83 15.65 29.89
N SER A 347 -22.46 15.33 31.03
CA SER A 347 -21.84 14.60 32.14
C SER A 347 -21.53 13.12 31.84
N ALA A 348 -22.18 12.55 30.83
CA ALA A 348 -21.99 11.18 30.36
C ALA A 348 -21.16 11.13 29.06
N GLN A 349 -20.54 12.25 28.68
CA GLN A 349 -19.64 12.33 27.54
C GLN A 349 -18.18 12.33 27.99
N VAL A 350 -17.36 11.56 27.31
CA VAL A 350 -15.89 11.56 27.49
C VAL A 350 -15.24 11.96 26.17
N LYS A 351 -14.10 12.66 26.23
CA LYS A 351 -13.32 12.98 25.03
C LYS A 351 -12.17 11.97 24.88
N ILE A 352 -12.07 11.38 23.70
CA ILE A 352 -10.97 10.51 23.28
C ILE A 352 -10.36 11.15 22.03
N SER A 353 -9.06 11.43 22.04
CA SER A 353 -8.38 12.16 20.95
C SER A 353 -9.09 13.47 20.54
N GLY A 354 -9.71 14.16 21.50
CA GLY A 354 -10.43 15.41 21.26
C GLY A 354 -11.88 15.26 20.75
N VAL A 355 -12.31 14.04 20.43
CA VAL A 355 -13.67 13.72 19.93
C VAL A 355 -14.54 13.21 21.08
N ALA A 356 -15.76 13.73 21.21
CA ALA A 356 -16.69 13.34 22.27
C ALA A 356 -17.41 12.02 21.94
N VAL A 357 -17.63 11.19 22.96
CA VAL A 357 -18.35 9.92 22.89
C VAL A 357 -19.23 9.72 24.12
N CYS A 358 -20.39 9.10 23.95
CA CYS A 358 -21.26 8.74 25.07
C CYS A 358 -20.72 7.51 25.81
N THR A 359 -20.75 7.53 27.14
CA THR A 359 -20.44 6.36 27.96
C THR A 359 -21.70 5.68 28.44
N SER A 360 -21.84 4.39 28.19
CA SER A 360 -22.91 3.58 28.79
C SER A 360 -22.50 3.23 30.22
N THR A 361 -23.14 3.85 31.21
CA THR A 361 -23.02 3.40 32.61
C THR A 361 -23.63 2.01 32.70
N GLY A 362 -22.82 1.00 33.03
CA GLY A 362 -23.28 -0.38 33.17
C GLY A 362 -24.56 -0.48 34.01
N SER A 363 -25.67 -0.76 33.35
CA SER A 363 -26.90 -1.25 33.96
C SER A 363 -27.40 -2.39 33.10
N ALA A 364 -26.81 -3.56 33.31
CA ALA A 364 -27.51 -4.80 33.10
C ALA A 364 -28.66 -4.84 34.11
N GLY A 365 -29.89 -4.67 33.64
CA GLY A 365 -31.08 -4.62 34.48
C GLY A 365 -32.35 -4.54 33.66
N SER A 366 -33.01 -5.69 33.51
CA SER A 366 -34.31 -5.89 32.87
C SER A 366 -35.38 -4.91 33.36
N SER A 367 -36.20 -4.38 32.47
CA SER A 367 -37.61 -4.13 32.77
C SER A 367 -38.48 -4.15 31.51
N SER A 368 -39.26 -5.22 31.41
CA SER A 368 -40.53 -5.36 30.71
C SER A 368 -41.55 -4.27 31.09
N GLY A 369 -42.39 -3.84 30.14
CA GLY A 369 -43.57 -3.03 30.46
C GLY A 369 -44.35 -2.46 29.27
N SER A 370 -45.12 -3.33 28.62
CA SER A 370 -46.43 -3.13 27.96
C SER A 370 -46.90 -1.76 27.43
N GLY A 371 -47.21 -1.75 26.12
CA GLY A 371 -48.58 -1.59 25.60
C GLY A 371 -49.37 -0.32 25.90
N GLY A 372 -49.56 0.51 24.86
CA GLY A 372 -50.59 1.54 24.80
C GLY A 372 -50.69 2.15 23.41
N GLY A 373 -51.59 1.64 22.56
CA GLY A 373 -51.94 2.30 21.31
C GLY A 373 -52.94 3.43 21.54
N SER A 374 -52.89 4.48 20.70
CA SER A 374 -54.06 5.08 20.02
C SER A 374 -53.70 6.27 19.13
N SER A 375 -54.16 6.15 17.87
CA SER A 375 -54.69 7.15 16.92
C SER A 375 -53.90 8.38 16.47
N SER A 376 -53.78 8.43 15.14
CA SER A 376 -53.30 9.48 14.24
C SER A 376 -54.05 10.81 14.30
N ASN A 377 -53.34 11.90 14.01
CA ASN A 377 -53.89 13.03 13.27
C ASN A 377 -52.97 13.32 12.07
N VAL A 378 -53.36 12.77 10.91
CA VAL A 378 -52.81 13.12 9.61
C VAL A 378 -53.46 14.43 9.18
N GLY A 379 -52.67 15.50 9.09
CA GLY A 379 -53.15 16.77 8.55
C GLY A 379 -52.32 18.00 8.87
N ALA A 380 -51.01 18.01 8.56
CA ALA A 380 -50.22 19.26 8.40
C ALA A 380 -48.77 19.07 7.85
N ILE A 381 -48.42 17.97 7.17
CA ILE A 381 -46.99 17.66 6.87
C ILE A 381 -46.56 17.96 5.41
N VAL A 382 -47.46 18.34 4.50
CA VAL A 382 -47.08 18.46 3.07
C VAL A 382 -46.53 19.85 2.67
N GLY A 383 -46.60 20.87 3.54
CA GLY A 383 -46.05 22.21 3.24
C GLY A 383 -44.64 22.48 3.74
N GLY A 384 -44.18 21.78 4.79
CA GLY A 384 -42.92 22.08 5.48
C GLY A 384 -41.67 21.42 4.88
N ILE A 385 -41.85 20.24 4.26
CA ILE A 385 -40.71 19.40 3.82
C ILE A 385 -40.02 20.01 2.59
N VAL A 386 -40.78 20.59 1.65
CA VAL A 386 -40.21 21.22 0.45
C VAL A 386 -39.50 22.53 0.81
N GLY A 387 -40.04 23.30 1.76
CA GLY A 387 -39.39 24.51 2.27
C GLY A 387 -38.09 24.22 3.02
N ALA A 388 -38.08 23.18 3.86
CA ALA A 388 -36.88 22.77 4.60
C ALA A 388 -35.78 22.23 3.68
N LEU A 389 -36.14 21.48 2.63
CA LEU A 389 -35.16 20.96 1.66
C LEU A 389 -34.51 22.08 0.83
N VAL A 390 -35.27 23.09 0.42
CA VAL A 390 -34.71 24.25 -0.31
C VAL A 390 -33.79 25.06 0.61
N VAL A 391 -34.15 25.25 1.88
CA VAL A 391 -33.29 25.94 2.86
C VAL A 391 -32.01 25.15 3.15
N LEU A 392 -32.08 23.82 3.28
CA LEU A 392 -30.91 22.97 3.50
C LEU A 392 -29.98 22.94 2.29
N VAL A 393 -30.51 22.94 1.07
CA VAL A 393 -29.71 23.05 -0.16
C VAL A 393 -29.04 24.42 -0.27
N LEU A 394 -29.75 25.51 0.04
CA LEU A 394 -29.18 26.86 0.06
C LEU A 394 -28.11 27.03 1.14
N LEU A 395 -28.31 26.43 2.32
CA LEU A 395 -27.31 26.41 3.40
C LEU A 395 -26.10 25.53 3.04
N GLY A 396 -26.31 24.41 2.35
CA GLY A 396 -25.24 23.57 1.82
C GLY A 396 -24.40 24.28 0.75
N ILE A 397 -25.05 24.99 -0.17
CA ILE A 397 -24.37 25.80 -1.20
C ILE A 397 -23.64 26.99 -0.55
N ALA A 398 -24.25 27.66 0.44
CA ALA A 398 -23.59 28.73 1.19
C ALA A 398 -22.38 28.23 1.99
N PHE A 399 -22.48 27.07 2.63
CA PHE A 399 -21.38 26.41 3.34
C PHE A 399 -20.26 25.96 2.39
N PHE A 400 -20.61 25.44 1.21
CA PHE A 400 -19.67 25.09 0.16
C PHE A 400 -18.95 26.34 -0.40
N CYS A 401 -19.66 27.43 -0.67
CA CYS A 401 -19.08 28.71 -1.07
C CYS A 401 -18.24 29.36 0.03
N TYR A 402 -18.62 29.21 1.30
CA TYR A 402 -17.85 29.67 2.46
C TYR A 402 -16.56 28.87 2.63
N ARG A 403 -16.59 27.53 2.50
CA ARG A 403 -15.37 26.69 2.48
C ARG A 403 -14.46 27.05 1.29
N ARG A 404 -15.04 27.31 0.11
CA ARG A 404 -14.27 27.76 -1.08
C ARG A 404 -13.67 29.17 -0.91
N ARG A 405 -14.33 30.08 -0.17
CA ARG A 405 -13.78 31.40 0.20
C ARG A 405 -12.69 31.30 1.27
N LYS A 406 -12.83 30.40 2.25
CA LYS A 406 -11.80 30.13 3.27
C LYS A 406 -10.54 29.48 2.67
N ALA A 407 -10.69 28.69 1.60
CA ALA A 407 -9.57 28.16 0.80
C ALA A 407 -8.89 29.20 -0.11
N ARG A 408 -9.48 30.39 -0.31
CA ARG A 408 -8.91 31.49 -1.11
C ARG A 408 -8.47 32.71 -0.29
N GLY A 409 -8.44 32.60 1.04
CA GLY A 409 -8.09 33.72 1.91
C GLY A 409 -7.37 33.30 3.18
N LYS A 410 -6.08 32.98 3.06
CA LYS A 410 -5.02 33.39 4.00
C LYS A 410 -3.66 32.93 3.48
N GLY A 411 -2.90 33.89 2.97
CA GLY A 411 -1.46 33.79 2.91
C GLY A 411 -0.86 33.85 4.31
N PHE A 412 0.30 33.20 4.44
CA PHE A 412 1.47 33.55 5.23
C PHE A 412 1.28 34.17 6.62
N GLY A 413 1.66 33.41 7.65
CA GLY A 413 1.91 33.89 9.01
C GLY A 413 2.74 32.87 9.79
N THR A 414 4.03 33.16 9.93
CA THR A 414 5.06 32.37 10.61
C THR A 414 4.83 32.32 12.13
N ALA A 415 4.79 31.12 12.71
CA ALA A 415 5.01 30.89 14.13
C ALA A 415 6.05 29.76 14.27
N THR A 416 7.33 30.15 14.30
CA THR A 416 8.44 29.25 14.61
C THR A 416 8.46 28.98 16.11
N GLY A 417 8.01 27.81 16.52
CA GLY A 417 8.14 27.30 17.89
C GLY A 417 9.32 26.33 17.99
N PHE A 418 10.55 26.83 17.92
CA PHE A 418 11.74 26.13 18.40
C PHE A 418 12.44 27.03 19.41
N SER A 419 12.53 26.58 20.65
CA SER A 419 13.31 27.25 21.69
C SER A 419 14.74 26.71 21.69
N ASP A 420 15.69 27.65 21.72
CA ASP A 420 17.12 27.49 21.93
C ASP A 420 17.43 26.88 23.32
N PRO A 421 18.43 25.98 23.50
CA PRO A 421 18.67 25.28 24.77
C PRO A 421 19.30 26.15 25.88
N SER A 422 19.48 27.45 25.68
CA SER A 422 20.20 28.31 26.62
C SER A 422 19.33 28.95 27.72
N GLN A 423 18.01 28.76 27.74
CA GLN A 423 17.17 29.24 28.84
C GLN A 423 16.13 28.22 29.32
N GLY A 424 16.28 27.82 30.59
CA GLY A 424 15.37 26.91 31.27
C GLY A 424 14.02 27.56 31.54
N SER A 425 12.96 26.94 31.04
CA SER A 425 11.66 26.91 31.73
C SER A 425 10.84 25.72 31.23
N ALA A 426 10.51 24.84 32.15
CA ALA A 426 9.81 23.58 31.91
C ALA A 426 8.35 23.78 31.47
N ARG A 427 7.99 23.17 30.33
CA ARG A 427 6.65 22.62 30.06
C ARG A 427 6.85 21.25 29.41
N GLY A 428 6.41 20.21 30.09
CA GLY A 428 6.70 18.81 29.80
C GLY A 428 6.01 18.28 28.53
N GLY A 429 6.54 18.64 27.37
CA GLY A 429 6.45 17.82 26.16
C GLY A 429 7.66 16.89 26.11
N LEU A 430 7.46 15.61 25.81
CA LEU A 430 8.54 14.66 25.55
C LEU A 430 9.45 15.23 24.47
N SER A 431 10.65 15.64 24.89
CA SER A 431 11.72 16.13 24.03
C SER A 431 12.22 14.95 23.18
N LEU A 432 12.28 15.12 21.85
CA LEU A 432 12.88 14.19 20.88
C LEU A 432 14.24 13.63 21.36
N TRP A 433 14.96 14.46 22.13
CA TRP A 433 16.28 14.16 22.70
C TRP A 433 16.27 13.15 23.86
N ASN A 434 15.09 12.80 24.39
CA ASN A 434 14.92 11.84 25.48
C ASN A 434 14.18 10.56 25.05
N ASP A 435 13.96 10.37 23.73
CA ASP A 435 13.39 9.13 23.21
C ASP A 435 14.42 7.99 23.32
N GLN A 436 14.08 6.97 24.11
CA GLN A 436 15.02 5.93 24.52
C GLN A 436 15.46 5.00 23.37
N GLU A 437 14.68 4.90 22.30
CA GLU A 437 15.06 4.14 21.10
C GLU A 437 16.01 4.95 20.21
N LEU A 438 15.71 6.24 20.03
CA LEU A 438 16.48 7.13 19.15
C LEU A 438 17.80 7.61 19.78
N LEU A 439 17.93 7.60 21.13
CA LEU A 439 19.16 7.92 21.84
C LEU A 439 20.36 7.09 21.36
N SER A 440 20.13 5.81 21.06
CA SER A 440 21.18 4.88 20.59
C SER A 440 21.59 5.08 19.13
N LEU A 441 20.78 5.82 18.36
CA LEU A 441 20.93 6.03 16.91
C LEU A 441 21.42 7.45 16.58
N GLN A 442 21.75 8.26 17.59
CA GLN A 442 22.23 9.61 17.40
C GLN A 442 23.60 9.61 16.72
N VAL A 443 23.71 10.39 15.64
CA VAL A 443 24.95 10.62 14.89
C VAL A 443 25.32 12.09 14.98
N ASN A 444 26.63 12.39 14.93
CA ASN A 444 27.08 13.77 14.90
C ASN A 444 26.67 14.41 13.55
N PRO A 445 25.93 15.53 13.52
CA PRO A 445 25.56 16.20 12.27
C PRO A 445 26.78 16.63 11.45
N ASP A 446 27.93 16.92 12.08
CA ASP A 446 29.16 17.29 11.37
C ASP A 446 29.77 16.11 10.58
N ASP A 447 29.39 14.87 10.91
CA ASP A 447 29.79 13.68 10.16
C ASP A 447 28.95 13.49 8.88
N ILE A 448 27.93 14.32 8.64
CA ILE A 448 27.01 14.20 7.50
C ILE A 448 27.22 15.37 6.54
N GLU A 449 27.63 15.05 5.32
CA GLU A 449 27.82 15.99 4.22
C GLU A 449 26.77 15.74 3.13
N ASP A 450 25.94 16.72 2.80
CA ASP A 450 24.94 16.59 1.75
C ASP A 450 25.60 16.56 0.36
N VAL A 451 25.20 15.57 -0.45
CA VAL A 451 25.67 15.43 -1.83
C VAL A 451 24.62 16.01 -2.79
N ARG A 452 23.39 15.47 -2.76
CA ARG A 452 22.28 15.96 -3.59
C ARG A 452 20.94 15.55 -3.00
N LYS A 453 19.88 16.27 -3.37
CA LYS A 453 18.51 15.89 -3.00
C LYS A 453 18.06 14.67 -3.82
N LEU A 454 17.51 13.65 -3.15
CA LEU A 454 16.98 12.43 -3.77
C LEU A 454 15.46 12.49 -3.98
N GLY A 455 14.72 13.11 -3.06
CA GLY A 455 13.26 13.15 -3.15
C GLY A 455 12.62 14.04 -2.09
N THR A 456 11.32 14.28 -2.22
CA THR A 456 10.50 15.00 -1.22
C THR A 456 9.23 14.22 -0.99
N GLY A 457 8.97 13.81 0.26
CA GLY A 457 7.67 13.29 0.67
C GLY A 457 6.82 14.36 1.36
N ALA A 458 5.67 13.96 1.89
CA ALA A 458 4.71 14.84 2.55
C ALA A 458 5.30 15.63 3.75
N PHE A 459 6.20 15.01 4.53
CA PHE A 459 6.72 15.59 5.78
C PHE A 459 8.25 15.72 5.83
N GLY A 460 8.94 15.18 4.82
CA GLY A 460 10.40 15.14 4.84
C GLY A 460 11.04 15.14 3.46
N VAL A 461 12.26 15.66 3.40
CA VAL A 461 13.12 15.70 2.23
C VAL A 461 14.20 14.66 2.38
N VAL A 462 14.42 13.82 1.37
CA VAL A 462 15.48 12.82 1.36
C VAL A 462 16.66 13.36 0.57
N TYR A 463 17.84 13.30 1.17
CA TYR A 463 19.12 13.67 0.57
C TYR A 463 20.01 12.44 0.45
N LEU A 464 20.78 12.36 -0.62
CA LEU A 464 21.99 11.57 -0.67
C LEU A 464 23.03 12.34 0.14
N ALA A 465 23.57 11.73 1.18
CA ALA A 465 24.60 12.32 2.02
C ALA A 465 25.79 11.37 2.15
N LYS A 466 26.98 11.93 2.38
CA LYS A 466 28.16 11.19 2.84
C LYS A 466 28.19 11.23 4.35
N TYR A 467 28.11 10.06 4.97
CA TYR A 467 28.40 9.85 6.38
C TYR A 467 29.88 9.49 6.57
N ARG A 468 30.57 10.21 7.46
CA ARG A 468 32.02 10.06 7.74
C ARG A 468 32.88 10.03 6.49
N LYS A 469 32.57 10.90 5.53
CA LYS A 469 33.27 11.16 4.25
C LYS A 469 33.32 10.01 3.23
N ASN A 470 33.12 8.76 3.65
CA ASN A 470 33.33 7.59 2.80
C ASN A 470 32.10 6.68 2.64
N LYS A 471 31.00 6.92 3.37
CA LYS A 471 29.79 6.10 3.27
C LYS A 471 28.63 6.91 2.73
N LEU A 472 28.10 6.55 1.56
CA LEU A 472 26.88 7.16 1.05
C LEU A 472 25.66 6.61 1.79
N VAL A 473 24.75 7.50 2.19
CA VAL A 473 23.53 7.19 2.92
C VAL A 473 22.38 8.05 2.41
N ALA A 474 21.16 7.52 2.49
CA ALA A 474 19.96 8.32 2.36
C ALA A 474 19.66 9.00 3.71
N CYS A 475 19.69 10.33 3.75
CA CYS A 475 19.40 11.14 4.92
C CYS A 475 18.03 11.80 4.75
N LYS A 476 17.03 11.35 5.51
CA LYS A 476 15.70 11.97 5.53
C LYS A 476 15.64 13.09 6.57
N ARG A 477 15.11 14.24 6.19
CA ARG A 477 15.08 15.47 7.00
C ARG A 477 13.69 16.07 7.03
N LEU A 478 13.25 16.59 8.18
CA LEU A 478 12.01 17.36 8.28
C LEU A 478 12.09 18.62 7.40
N LYS A 479 10.99 18.92 6.71
CA LYS A 479 10.94 20.07 5.82
C LYS A 479 10.94 21.38 6.62
N LYS A 480 11.83 22.30 6.25
CA LYS A 480 12.01 23.59 6.94
C LYS A 480 10.74 24.43 6.75
N GLY A 481 10.05 24.76 7.84
CA GLY A 481 8.79 25.52 7.83
C GLY A 481 7.50 24.71 7.98
N GLU A 482 7.57 23.37 8.00
CA GLU A 482 6.42 22.47 8.20
C GLU A 482 6.54 21.64 9.49
N THR A 483 7.33 22.12 10.45
CA THR A 483 7.60 21.49 11.74
C THR A 483 6.45 21.73 12.73
N THR A 484 5.28 21.15 12.49
CA THR A 484 4.20 21.06 13.49
C THR A 484 4.43 19.83 14.38
N TYR A 485 3.79 19.79 15.56
CA TYR A 485 3.89 18.64 16.48
C TYR A 485 3.44 17.34 15.79
N GLU A 486 2.31 17.38 15.08
CA GLU A 486 1.75 16.25 14.32
C GLU A 486 2.70 15.77 13.21
N ASN A 487 3.22 16.68 12.38
CA ASN A 487 4.16 16.32 11.31
C ASN A 487 5.47 15.76 11.86
N THR A 488 5.90 16.25 13.02
CA THR A 488 7.10 15.75 13.70
C THR A 488 6.86 14.34 14.25
N GLN A 489 5.68 14.04 14.79
CA GLN A 489 5.33 12.69 15.24
C GLN A 489 5.20 11.70 14.07
N SER A 490 4.56 12.08 12.95
CA SER A 490 4.50 11.24 11.75
C SER A 490 5.89 10.98 11.16
N PHE A 491 6.76 11.99 11.15
CA PHE A 491 8.16 11.84 10.75
C PHE A 491 8.94 10.91 11.70
N ILE A 492 8.72 11.01 13.01
CA ILE A 492 9.33 10.11 14.00
C ILE A 492 8.84 8.68 13.81
N ALA A 493 7.53 8.45 13.65
CA ALA A 493 6.96 7.12 13.42
C ALA A 493 7.56 6.47 12.17
N GLU A 494 7.73 7.24 11.10
CA GLU A 494 8.34 6.77 9.86
C GLU A 494 9.84 6.44 10.02
N ILE A 495 10.58 7.25 10.79
CA ILE A 495 11.98 6.96 11.11
C ILE A 495 12.09 5.75 12.02
N LYS A 496 11.21 5.57 13.02
CA LYS A 496 11.20 4.40 13.89
C LYS A 496 10.94 3.12 13.10
N LEU A 497 9.95 3.15 12.19
CA LEU A 497 9.71 2.06 11.23
C LEU A 497 10.96 1.76 10.42
N SER A 498 11.62 2.78 9.88
CA SER A 498 12.85 2.62 9.07
C SER A 498 14.07 2.15 9.89
N ALA A 499 14.17 2.55 11.16
CA ALA A 499 15.25 2.17 12.07
C ALA A 499 15.16 0.69 12.47
N SER A 500 13.95 0.14 12.58
CA SER A 500 13.72 -1.30 12.77
C SER A 500 14.27 -2.14 11.62
N PHE A 501 14.35 -1.60 10.40
CA PHE A 501 14.98 -2.26 9.24
C PHE A 501 16.51 -2.14 9.21
N ILE A 502 17.11 -1.21 9.96
CA ILE A 502 18.56 -0.99 10.01
C ILE A 502 19.23 -1.81 11.13
N LEU A 503 18.45 -2.24 12.13
CA LEU A 503 18.93 -3.00 13.30
C LEU A 503 18.89 -4.53 13.07
N TRP A 504 19.60 -5.02 12.04
CA TRP A 504 20.21 -6.36 12.08
C TRP A 504 21.41 -6.36 11.13
N PRO A 505 22.67 -6.57 11.57
CA PRO A 505 23.07 -7.58 12.56
C PRO A 505 24.01 -7.09 13.70
N LYS A 506 24.16 -7.97 14.72
CA LYS A 506 25.10 -8.02 15.89
C LYS A 506 24.46 -7.52 17.20
N LEU A 507 24.41 -8.24 18.33
CA LEU A 507 25.22 -9.31 18.97
C LEU A 507 24.24 -10.14 19.85
N ASN A 508 24.29 -11.46 20.07
CA ASN A 508 25.29 -12.54 19.91
C ASN A 508 24.66 -13.76 19.23
#